data_AF-A0A2S7F338-F1
#
_entry.id   AF-A0A2S7F338-F1
#
_cell.length_a   1.000
_cell.length_b   1.000
_cell.length_c   1.000
_cell.angle_alpha   90.00
_cell.angle_beta   90.00
_cell.angle_gamma   90.00
#
_symmetry.space_group_name_H-M   'P 1'
#
loop_
_entity.id
_entity.type
_entity.pdbx_description
1 polymer ?
#
loop_
_entity_poly.entity_id
_entity_poly.type
_entity_poly.pdbx_seq_one_letter_code
_entity_poly.pdbx_strand_id
1 'polypeptide(L)'
;MAAAARAGMNTQAQTQAALANLAAMLPQWTAHLRHPAEFWPQFSVLAQEVLDAADPCDRAQARQALAAMLAKHSIDARMLPP
;
A
#
# COMPACT_ATOMS: atom_id res chain seq x y z
N MET A 1 -5.68 -16.13 3.37
CA MET A 1 -4.38 -16.02 2.67
C MET A 1 -4.01 -14.56 2.43
N ALA A 2 -3.79 -13.76 3.47
CA ALA A 2 -3.34 -12.36 3.31
C ALA A 2 -2.48 -11.98 4.53
N ALA A 3 -1.28 -12.55 4.58
CA ALA A 3 -0.21 -12.15 5.49
C ALA A 3 1.12 -12.50 4.81
N ALA A 4 1.33 -11.97 3.61
CA ALA A 4 2.54 -12.20 2.82
C ALA A 4 3.58 -11.07 2.97
N ALA A 5 3.42 -10.17 3.95
CA ALA A 5 4.39 -9.11 4.21
C ALA A 5 5.37 -9.45 5.35
N ARG A 6 5.22 -10.61 6.02
CA ARG A 6 6.02 -10.93 7.20
C ARG A 6 7.26 -11.75 6.81
N ALA A 7 8.39 -11.05 6.83
CA ALA A 7 9.78 -11.52 6.75
C ALA A 7 10.37 -11.64 5.33
N GLY A 8 11.25 -10.69 4.98
CA GLY A 8 12.29 -10.88 3.97
C GLY A 8 12.05 -10.31 2.56
N MET A 9 11.48 -9.12 2.42
CA MET A 9 11.51 -8.42 1.13
C MET A 9 12.93 -7.89 0.89
N ASN A 10 13.61 -8.39 -0.14
CA ASN A 10 14.98 -7.98 -0.50
C ASN A 10 15.12 -7.73 -2.02
N THR A 11 14.00 -7.64 -2.71
CA THR A 11 14.00 -7.52 -4.17
C THR A 11 12.79 -6.71 -4.62
N GLN A 12 13.02 -5.77 -5.53
CA GLN A 12 12.01 -4.92 -6.17
C GLN A 12 10.75 -5.70 -6.60
N ALA A 13 10.91 -6.94 -7.10
CA ALA A 13 9.81 -7.80 -7.50
C ALA A 13 8.87 -8.18 -6.34
N GLN A 14 9.40 -8.41 -5.14
CA GLN A 14 8.60 -8.72 -3.95
C GLN A 14 7.83 -7.49 -3.46
N THR A 15 8.47 -6.32 -3.47
CA THR A 15 7.81 -5.04 -3.16
C THR A 15 6.69 -4.77 -4.16
N GLN A 16 6.92 -4.96 -5.47
CA GLN A 16 5.87 -4.81 -6.48
C GLN A 16 4.73 -5.81 -6.30
N ALA A 17 5.02 -7.07 -5.95
CA ALA A 17 3.97 -8.06 -5.67
C ALA A 17 3.13 -7.67 -4.45
N ALA A 18 3.75 -7.15 -3.39
CA ALA A 18 3.04 -6.65 -2.22
C ALA A 18 2.14 -5.46 -2.56
N LEU A 19 2.64 -4.51 -3.36
CA LEU A 19 1.86 -3.37 -3.85
C LEU A 19 0.70 -3.80 -4.74
N ALA A 20 0.91 -4.77 -5.64
CA ALA A 20 -0.14 -5.31 -6.50
C ALA A 20 -1.23 -6.02 -5.68
N ASN A 21 -0.84 -6.74 -4.62
CA ASN A 21 -1.79 -7.37 -3.71
C ASN A 21 -2.58 -6.31 -2.92
N LEU A 22 -1.91 -5.26 -2.43
CA LEU A 22 -2.58 -4.12 -1.77
C LEU A 22 -3.58 -3.44 -2.73
N ALA A 23 -3.21 -3.28 -4.01
CA ALA A 23 -4.07 -2.74 -5.06
C ALA A 23 -5.30 -3.60 -5.33
N ALA A 24 -5.13 -4.93 -5.30
CA ALA A 24 -6.25 -5.85 -5.49
C ALA A 24 -7.25 -5.81 -4.32
N MET A 25 -6.79 -5.48 -3.10
CA MET A 25 -7.65 -5.37 -1.92
C MET A 25 -8.41 -4.03 -1.83
N LEU A 26 -7.88 -2.96 -2.42
CA LEU A 26 -8.51 -1.64 -2.44
C LEU A 26 -9.98 -1.59 -2.92
N PRO A 27 -10.38 -2.22 -4.04
CA PRO A 27 -11.78 -2.20 -4.47
C PRO A 27 -12.71 -2.86 -3.44
N GLN A 28 -12.27 -3.93 -2.76
CA GLN A 28 -13.07 -4.55 -1.70
C GLN A 28 -13.14 -3.68 -0.44
N TRP A 29 -12.04 -3.02 -0.05
CA TRP A 29 -12.05 -2.08 1.07
C TRP A 29 -12.95 -0.87 0.77
N THR A 30 -12.77 -0.22 -0.37
CA THR A 30 -13.59 0.93 -0.79
C THR A 30 -15.07 0.59 -0.92
N ALA A 31 -15.42 -0.63 -1.34
CA ALA A 31 -16.81 -1.10 -1.36
C ALA A 31 -17.43 -1.31 0.03
N HIS A 32 -16.63 -1.67 1.04
CA HIS A 32 -17.11 -1.92 2.41
C HIS A 32 -16.93 -0.73 3.36
N LEU A 33 -16.21 0.31 2.94
CA LEU A 33 -15.98 1.51 3.74
C LEU A 33 -17.24 2.36 3.84
N ARG A 34 -17.79 2.45 5.06
CA ARG A 34 -18.85 3.41 5.36
C ARG A 34 -18.32 4.84 5.52
N HIS A 35 -17.10 4.98 6.04
CA HIS A 35 -16.44 6.27 6.22
C HIS A 35 -14.98 6.24 5.74
N PRO A 36 -14.53 7.23 4.96
CA PRO A 36 -13.14 7.32 4.51
C PRO A 36 -12.13 7.50 5.66
N ALA A 37 -12.59 7.90 6.85
CA ALA A 37 -11.76 8.00 8.04
C ALA A 37 -11.33 6.63 8.60
N GLU A 38 -12.08 5.56 8.35
CA GLU A 38 -11.75 4.20 8.83
C GLU A 38 -10.76 3.47 7.90
N PHE A 39 -10.61 3.95 6.67
CA PHE A 39 -9.69 3.42 5.67
C PHE A 39 -8.23 3.63 6.06
N TRP A 40 -7.89 4.88 6.38
CA TRP A 40 -6.51 5.33 6.58
C TRP A 40 -5.76 4.64 7.71
N PRO A 41 -6.30 4.45 8.93
CA PRO A 41 -5.51 3.82 10.01
C PRO A 41 -5.06 2.40 9.65
N GLN A 42 -5.87 1.61 8.95
CA GLN A 42 -5.48 0.26 8.52
C GLN A 42 -4.57 0.29 7.29
N PHE A 43 -4.90 1.14 6.31
CA PHE A 43 -4.12 1.26 5.09
C PHE A 43 -2.70 1.80 5.35
N SER A 44 -2.57 2.82 6.19
CA SER A 44 -1.29 3.46 6.51
C SER A 44 -0.32 2.50 7.18
N VAL A 45 -0.81 1.61 8.07
CA VAL A 45 0.04 0.58 8.68
C VAL A 45 0.60 -0.36 7.62
N LEU A 46 -0.25 -0.89 6.74
CA LEU A 46 0.17 -1.81 5.68
C LEU A 46 1.09 -1.12 4.66
N ALA A 47 0.78 0.11 4.28
CA ALA A 47 1.61 0.91 3.38
C ALA A 47 2.98 1.19 4.02
N GLN A 48 3.03 1.49 5.32
CA GLN A 48 4.27 1.71 6.05
C GLN A 48 5.09 0.42 6.18
N GLU A 49 4.47 -0.72 6.43
CA GLU A 49 5.16 -2.02 6.45
C GLU A 49 5.78 -2.35 5.07
N VAL A 50 5.06 -2.08 3.97
CA VAL A 50 5.59 -2.27 2.61
C VAL A 50 6.75 -1.31 2.32
N LEU A 51 6.65 -0.06 2.74
CA LEU A 51 7.72 0.93 2.56
C LEU A 51 8.94 0.65 3.45
N ASP A 52 8.73 0.20 4.68
CA ASP A 52 9.82 -0.14 5.60
C ASP A 52 10.60 -1.37 5.12
N ALA A 53 9.87 -2.38 4.63
CA ALA A 53 10.42 -3.60 4.04
C ALA A 53 11.00 -3.38 2.63
N ALA A 54 10.68 -2.28 1.95
CA ALA A 54 11.28 -1.95 0.67
C ALA A 54 12.69 -1.37 0.84
N ASP A 55 13.56 -1.75 -0.08
CA ASP A 55 14.92 -1.20 -0.17
C ASP A 55 14.87 0.34 -0.30
N PRO A 56 15.81 1.08 0.30
CA PRO A 56 15.81 2.54 0.26
C PRO A 56 15.78 3.12 -1.16
N CYS A 57 16.41 2.41 -2.11
CA CYS A 57 16.43 2.79 -3.53
C CYS A 57 15.04 2.62 -4.18
N ASP A 58 14.29 1.60 -3.77
CA ASP A 58 12.98 1.25 -4.31
C ASP A 58 11.81 1.94 -3.56
N ARG A 59 12.03 2.45 -2.34
CA ARG A 59 11.00 3.15 -1.55
C ARG A 59 10.33 4.28 -2.32
N ALA A 60 11.10 5.06 -3.09
CA ALA A 60 10.56 6.14 -3.90
C ALA A 60 9.60 5.61 -4.98
N GLN A 61 9.96 4.50 -5.64
CA GLN A 61 9.13 3.85 -6.65
C GLN A 61 7.90 3.20 -6.02
N ALA A 62 8.05 2.54 -4.87
CA ALA A 62 6.95 1.95 -4.13
C ALA A 62 5.93 3.01 -3.68
N ARG A 63 6.42 4.17 -3.23
CA ARG A 63 5.58 5.31 -2.85
C ARG A 63 4.83 5.89 -4.05
N GLN A 64 5.49 6.04 -5.20
CA GLN A 64 4.83 6.49 -6.43
C GLN A 64 3.73 5.52 -6.88
N ALA A 65 3.98 4.21 -6.78
CA ALA A 65 3.00 3.20 -7.11
C ALA A 65 1.80 3.24 -6.15
N LEU A 66 2.01 3.41 -4.83
CA LEU A 66 0.94 3.63 -3.85
C LEU A 66 0.11 4.88 -4.18
N ALA A 67 0.77 6.00 -4.49
CA ALA A 67 0.08 7.24 -4.83
C ALA A 67 -0.74 7.12 -6.12
N ALA A 68 -0.18 6.50 -7.17
CA ALA A 68 -0.89 6.25 -8.43
C ALA A 68 -2.08 5.32 -8.24
N MET A 69 -1.94 4.32 -7.38
CA MET A 69 -3.02 3.40 -7.02
C MET A 69 -4.16 4.13 -6.28
N LEU A 70 -3.85 4.94 -5.28
CA LEU A 70 -4.86 5.76 -4.58
C LEU A 70 -5.58 6.73 -5.52
N ALA A 71 -4.84 7.37 -6.42
CA ALA A 71 -5.41 8.28 -7.42
C ALA A 71 -6.43 7.59 -8.34
N LYS A 72 -6.19 6.32 -8.73
CA LYS A 72 -7.17 5.53 -9.52
C LYS A 72 -8.50 5.32 -8.80
N HIS A 73 -8.48 5.30 -7.47
CA HIS A 73 -9.67 5.15 -6.62
C HIS A 73 -10.22 6.49 -6.13
N SER A 74 -9.73 7.63 -6.66
CA SER A 74 -10.08 8.98 -6.20
C SER A 74 -9.81 9.21 -4.70
N ILE A 75 -8.81 8.51 -4.15
CA ILE A 75 -8.38 8.65 -2.76
C ILE A 75 -7.20 9.62 -2.73
N ASP A 76 -7.24 10.56 -1.79
CA ASP A 76 -6.20 11.59 -1.65
C ASP A 76 -4.88 10.99 -1.15
N ALA A 77 -3.83 11.02 -1.98
CA ALA A 77 -2.52 10.47 -1.63
C ALA A 77 -1.75 11.30 -0.56
N ARG A 78 -2.27 12.45 -0.13
CA ARG A 78 -1.63 13.30 0.90
C ARG A 78 -1.59 12.67 2.28
N MET A 79 -2.45 11.68 2.55
CA MET A 79 -2.45 10.98 3.83
C MET A 79 -1.55 9.73 3.83
N LEU A 80 -0.80 9.50 2.75
CA LEU A 80 0.22 8.46 2.70
C LEU A 80 1.35 8.80 3.68
N PRO A 81 1.82 7.83 4.51
CA PRO A 81 2.89 8.08 5.46
C PRO A 81 4.19 8.61 4.80
N PRO A 82 4.97 9.43 5.53
CA PRO A 82 6.23 9.99 5.05
C PRO A 82 7.29 8.93 4.80
#